data_AF-A0A7J2ZHC4-F1
#
_entry.id   AF-A0A7J2ZHC4-F1
#
_cell.length_a   1.000
_cell.length_b   1.000
_cell.length_c   1.000
_cell.angle_alpha   90.00
_cell.angle_beta   90.00
_cell.angle_gamma   90.00
#
_symmetry.space_group_name_H-M   'P 1'
#
loop_
_entity.id
_entity.type
_entity.pdbx_description
1 polymer ?
#
loop_
_entity_poly.entity_id
_entity_poly.type
_entity_poly.pdbx_seq_one_letter_code
_entity_poly.pdbx_strand_id
1 'polypeptide(L)' 'MKCTKCGKEEILPFRCAYCNQYFCSAHRLPEQHDCPAIHLARSPVETSIVESRAGRERS' A
#
# COMPACT_ATOMS: atom_id res chain seq x y z
N MET A 1 23.80 1.91 0.23
CA MET A 1 22.68 2.50 -0.56
C MET A 1 21.73 3.17 0.41
N LYS A 2 21.14 4.34 0.09
CA LYS A 2 20.27 5.09 1.01
C LYS A 2 18.80 4.79 0.77
N CYS A 3 18.03 4.63 1.85
CA CYS A 3 16.58 4.47 1.77
C CYS A 3 15.93 5.77 1.31
N THR A 4 15.09 5.72 0.26
CA THR A 4 14.40 6.91 -0.25
C THR A 4 13.40 7.50 0.76
N LYS A 5 12.84 6.68 1.66
CA LYS A 5 11.85 7.13 2.65
C LYS A 5 12.46 7.86 3.84
N CYS A 6 13.53 7.33 4.43
CA CYS A 6 14.12 7.85 5.67
C CYS A 6 15.58 8.28 5.56
N GLY A 7 16.21 8.13 4.39
CA GLY A 7 17.63 8.46 4.16
C GLY A 7 18.62 7.51 4.81
N LYS A 8 18.16 6.48 5.53
CA LYS A 8 19.03 5.55 6.26
C LYS A 8 19.92 4.76 5.31
N GLU A 9 21.20 4.68 5.63
CA GLU A 9 22.15 3.85 4.89
C GLU A 9 21.91 2.38 5.22
N GLU A 10 21.69 1.59 4.17
CA GLU A 10 21.51 0.15 4.27
C GLU A 10 22.49 -0.59 3.36
N ILE A 11 22.97 -1.72 3.86
CA ILE A 11 23.90 -2.63 3.20
C ILE A 11 23.13 -3.50 2.19
N LEU A 12 21.88 -3.88 2.50
CA LEU A 12 20.99 -4.69 1.66
C LEU A 12 19.69 -3.91 1.34
N PRO A 13 19.71 -3.06 0.30
CA PRO A 13 18.52 -2.32 -0.09
C PRO A 13 17.46 -3.24 -0.71
N PHE A 14 16.20 -3.10 -0.29
CA PHE A 14 15.06 -3.77 -0.89
C PHE A 14 14.49 -2.94 -2.03
N ARG A 15 14.37 -3.54 -3.22
CA ARG A 15 13.73 -2.91 -4.37
C ARG A 15 12.24 -3.21 -4.36
N CYS A 16 11.42 -2.17 -4.31
CA CYS A 16 9.97 -2.31 -4.42
C CYS A 16 9.56 -2.64 -5.86
N ALA A 17 8.77 -3.70 -6.08
CA ALA A 17 8.32 -4.10 -7.41
C ALA A 17 7.29 -3.13 -8.04
N TYR A 18 6.63 -2.31 -7.22
CA TYR A 18 5.59 -1.39 -7.67
C TYR A 18 6.16 -0.02 -8.09
N CYS A 19 6.99 0.61 -7.24
CA CYS A 19 7.57 1.92 -7.51
C CYS A 19 9.04 1.89 -7.95
N ASN A 20 9.68 0.71 -7.99
CA ASN A 20 11.08 0.51 -8.38
C ASN A 20 12.11 1.30 -7.56
N GLN A 21 11.73 1.78 -6.36
CA GLN A 21 12.60 2.49 -5.43
C GLN A 21 13.30 1.54 -4.44
N TYR A 22 14.37 2.03 -3.82
CA TYR A 22 15.17 1.28 -2.83
C TYR A 22 14.85 1.72 -1.40
N PHE A 23 14.58 0.74 -0.54
CA PHE A 23 14.22 0.95 0.85
C PHE A 23 15.02 0.08 1.81
N CYS A 24 15.10 0.48 3.08
CA CYS A 24 15.72 -0.34 4.12
C CYS A 24 14.77 -1.45 4.60
N SER A 25 15.28 -2.40 5.39
CA SER A 25 14.52 -3.53 5.96
C SER A 25 13.25 -3.12 6.72
N ALA A 26 13.23 -1.91 7.28
CA ALA A 26 12.11 -1.30 8.00
C ALA A 26 11.11 -0.55 7.10
N HIS A 27 11.44 -0.28 5.84
CA HIS A 27 10.56 0.41 4.88
C HIS A 27 10.30 -0.43 3.63
N ARG A 28 10.53 -1.75 3.70
CA ARG A 28 10.39 -2.65 2.55
C ARG A 28 8.94 -2.90 2.14
N LEU A 29 7.99 -2.78 3.07
CA LEU A 29 6.56 -2.94 2.78
C LEU A 29 5.98 -1.68 2.13
N PRO A 30 5.02 -1.80 1.20
CA PRO A 30 4.36 -0.66 0.55
C PRO A 30 3.76 0.35 1.53
N GLU A 31 3.20 -0.13 2.65
CA GLU A 31 2.61 0.71 3.70
C GLU A 31 3.63 1.54 4.47
N GLN A 32 4.88 1.07 4.57
CA GLN A 32 5.90 1.73 5.38
C GLN A 32 6.62 2.85 4.62
N HIS A 33 6.66 2.79 3.28
CA HIS A 33 7.28 3.82 2.45
C HIS A 33 6.28 4.69 1.69
N ASP A 34 4.99 4.63 2.03
CA ASP A 34 3.91 5.31 1.31
C ASP A 34 4.02 5.09 -0.21
N CYS A 35 3.98 3.81 -0.62
CA CYS A 35 4.18 3.48 -2.02
C CYS A 35 3.16 4.21 -2.90
N PRO A 36 3.58 4.97 -3.93
CA PRO A 36 2.64 5.69 -4.80
C PRO A 36 1.70 4.73 -5.55
N ALA A 37 2.15 3.50 -5.79
CA ALA A 37 1.41 2.43 -6.43
C ALA A 37 0.75 1.46 -5.41
N ILE A 38 0.57 1.88 -4.15
CA ILE A 38 -0.05 1.03 -3.11
C ILE A 38 -1.48 0.60 -3.45
N HIS A 39 -2.18 1.41 -4.24
CA HIS A 39 -3.52 1.09 -4.75
C HIS A 39 -3.53 -0.11 -5.72
N LEU A 40 -2.40 -0.43 -6.37
CA LEU A 40 -2.25 -1.67 -7.14
C LEU A 40 -1.92 -2.88 -6.26
N ALA A 41 -1.31 -2.64 -5.09
CA ALA A 41 -1.00 -3.68 -4.11
C ALA A 41 -2.22 -4.02 -3.23
N ARG A 42 -3.10 -3.05 -2.96
CA ARG A 42 -4.40 -3.26 -2.31
C ARG A 42 -5.37 -3.83 -3.35
N SER A 43 -5.62 -5.14 -3.28
CA SER A 43 -6.65 -5.78 -4.11
C SER A 43 -8.00 -5.06 -3.93
N PRO A 44 -8.78 -4.78 -5.00
CA PRO A 44 -9.97 -3.93 -4.96
C PRO A 44 -11.22 -4.56 -4.32
N VAL A 45 -11.10 -5.38 -3.28
CA VAL A 45 -12.22 -6.18 -2.71
C VAL A 45 -12.84 -5.56 -1.45
N GLU A 46 -12.89 -4.23 -1.30
CA GLU A 46 -13.45 -3.61 -0.08
C GLU A 46 -14.47 -2.49 -0.32
N THR A 47 -15.15 -2.45 -1.47
CA THR A 47 -16.22 -1.46 -1.71
C THR A 47 -17.56 -2.02 -2.19
N SER A 48 -17.71 -3.34 -2.38
CA SER A 48 -18.92 -3.90 -3.02
C SER A 48 -20.01 -4.39 -2.06
N ILE A 49 -19.91 -4.17 -0.74
CA ILE A 49 -20.82 -4.80 0.25
C ILE A 49 -21.86 -3.82 0.85
N VAL A 50 -21.71 -2.50 0.69
CA VAL A 50 -22.50 -1.53 1.48
C VAL A 50 -23.80 -0.99 0.83
N GLU A 51 -24.21 -1.48 -0.35
CA GLU A 51 -25.42 -0.99 -1.04
C GLU A 51 -26.60 -1.97 -0.99
N SER A 52 -27.11 -2.35 0.20
CA SER A 52 -28.32 -3.21 0.29
C SER A 52 -29.15 -3.06 1.57
N ARG A 53 -29.36 -1.83 2.09
CA ARG A 53 -30.22 -1.67 3.29
C ARG A 53 -31.07 -0.40 3.35
N ALA A 54 -31.64 0.04 2.23
CA ALA A 54 -32.75 0.99 2.23
C ALA A 54 -33.92 0.45 1.40
N GLY A 55 -35.08 0.27 2.01
CA GLY A 55 -36.34 -0.02 1.30
C GLY A 55 -37.14 -1.23 1.78
N ARG A 56 -37.70 -1.18 2.99
CA ARG A 56 -38.90 -1.95 3.34
C ARG A 56 -39.78 -1.14 4.30
N GLU A 57 -40.59 -0.27 3.72
CA GLU A 57 -41.80 0.26 4.34
C GLU A 57 -42.96 -0.36 3.53
N ARG A 58 -43.69 -1.29 4.15
CA ARG A 58 -44.86 -1.96 3.56
C ARG A 58 -46.10 -1.51 4.32
N SER A 59 -47.11 -1.04 3.57
CA SER A 59 -48.52 -0.91 3.96
C SER A 59 -49.11 -2.21 4.47
#